data_AF-A0A2N0S7A3-F1
#
_entry.id   AF-A0A2N0S7A3-F1
#
_cell.length_a   1.000
_cell.length_b   1.000
_cell.length_c   1.000
_cell.angle_alpha   90.00
_cell.angle_beta   90.00
_cell.angle_gamma   90.00
#
_symmetry.space_group_name_H-M   'P 1'
#
loop_
_entity.id
_entity.type
_entity.pdbx_description
1 polymer ?
#
loop_
_entity_poly.entity_id
_entity_poly.type
_entity_poly.pdbx_seq_one_letter_code
_entity_poly.pdbx_strand_id
1 'polypeptide(L)'
;MTMIHYYDIAKKAIYRKHLLYFGSPSENRKPDFLKIPERPKGLEFDIYYSEYSFVIEMQGEQHEKFNKFFHRGNSNNFIKQQVQD
;
A
#
# COMPACT_ATOMS: atom_id res chain seq x y z
N MET A 1 10.49 -8.87 -4.85
CA MET A 1 9.68 -8.30 -3.76
C MET A 1 8.31 -8.94 -3.81
N THR A 2 7.78 -9.34 -2.66
CA THR A 2 6.44 -9.93 -2.55
C THR A 2 5.45 -8.89 -2.04
N MET A 3 4.29 -8.77 -2.68
CA MET A 3 3.21 -7.88 -2.27
C MET A 3 1.99 -8.70 -1.85
N ILE A 4 1.49 -8.42 -0.66
CA ILE A 4 0.29 -9.08 -0.14
C ILE A 4 -0.80 -8.03 0.00
N HIS A 5 -1.94 -8.29 -0.64
CA HIS A 5 -3.12 -7.45 -0.56
C HIS A 5 -4.12 -8.02 0.44
N TYR A 6 -4.66 -7.16 1.29
CA TYR A 6 -5.72 -7.51 2.21
C TYR A 6 -6.90 -6.55 2.07
N TYR A 7 -8.10 -7.11 2.19
CA TYR A 7 -9.36 -6.36 2.18
C TYR A 7 -9.80 -5.96 3.59
N ASP A 8 -10.58 -4.88 3.68
CA ASP A 8 -10.87 -4.10 4.89
C ASP A 8 -11.19 -4.90 6.17
N ILE A 9 -11.98 -5.96 6.07
CA ILE A 9 -12.49 -6.72 7.24
C ILE A 9 -11.36 -7.33 8.08
N ALA A 10 -10.18 -7.57 7.51
CA ALA A 10 -9.12 -8.33 8.16
C ALA A 10 -8.04 -7.47 8.88
N LYS A 11 -8.16 -6.13 8.85
CA LYS A 11 -7.12 -5.16 9.25
C LYS A 11 -6.46 -5.40 10.61
N LYS A 12 -7.23 -5.43 11.69
CA LYS A 12 -6.67 -5.55 13.06
C LYS A 12 -6.11 -6.94 13.36
N ALA A 13 -6.75 -7.98 12.84
CA ALA A 13 -6.33 -9.36 13.07
C ALA A 13 -5.02 -9.67 12.34
N ILE A 14 -4.90 -9.20 11.09
CA ILE A 14 -3.70 -9.32 10.27
C ILE A 14 -2.54 -8.58 10.91
N TYR A 15 -2.73 -7.31 11.28
CA TYR A 15 -1.65 -6.50 11.86
C TYR A 15 -1.05 -7.17 13.10
N ARG A 16 -1.91 -7.68 14.01
CA ARG A 16 -1.44 -8.42 15.21
C ARG A 16 -0.72 -9.71 14.85
N LYS A 17 -1.23 -10.48 13.89
CA LYS A 17 -0.61 -11.72 13.45
C LYS A 17 0.77 -11.46 12.86
N HIS A 18 0.89 -10.49 11.96
CA HIS A 18 2.16 -10.14 11.33
C HIS A 18 3.19 -9.61 12.34
N LEU A 19 2.78 -8.75 13.29
CA LEU A 19 3.67 -8.29 14.36
C LEU A 19 4.23 -9.46 15.19
N LEU A 20 3.43 -10.51 15.41
CA LEU A 20 3.85 -11.71 16.14
C LEU A 20 4.88 -12.55 15.37
N TYR A 21 4.72 -12.69 14.04
CA TYR A 21 5.58 -13.56 13.23
C TYR A 21 6.83 -12.85 12.67
N PHE A 22 6.71 -11.57 12.32
CA PHE A 22 7.75 -10.81 11.61
C PHE A 22 8.33 -9.66 12.43
N GLY A 23 7.82 -9.44 13.65
CA GLY A 23 8.24 -8.33 14.49
C GLY A 23 7.73 -6.98 13.97
N SER A 24 8.41 -5.90 14.36
CA SER A 24 8.02 -4.54 13.97
C SER A 24 8.33 -4.30 12.48
N PRO A 25 7.42 -3.65 11.74
CA PRO A 25 7.71 -3.24 10.37
C PRO A 25 8.77 -2.15 10.32
N SER A 26 9.36 -1.98 9.14
CA SER A 26 10.36 -0.94 8.89
C SER A 26 9.77 0.46 9.11
N GLU A 27 10.56 1.33 9.73
CA GLU A 27 10.17 2.74 9.96
C GLU A 27 9.97 3.49 8.64
N ASN A 28 10.89 3.31 7.69
CA ASN A 28 10.73 3.86 6.35
C ASN A 28 9.80 2.97 5.52
N ARG A 29 8.57 3.42 5.29
CA ARG A 29 7.57 2.72 4.46
C ARG A 29 7.56 3.16 2.99
N LYS A 30 8.53 4.00 2.60
CA LYS A 30 8.72 4.52 1.24
C LYS A 30 10.07 4.06 0.69
N PRO A 31 10.16 2.82 0.22
CA PRO A 31 11.38 2.34 -0.41
C PRO A 31 11.58 2.98 -1.79
N ASP A 32 12.83 3.26 -2.16
CA ASP A 32 13.17 3.99 -3.38
C ASP A 32 12.99 3.15 -4.67
N PHE A 33 12.80 1.84 -4.60
CA PHE A 33 12.71 1.00 -5.80
C PHE A 33 11.46 1.24 -6.66
N LEU A 34 10.43 1.96 -6.16
CA LEU A 34 9.26 2.42 -6.94
C LEU A 34 9.32 3.90 -7.31
N LYS A 35 10.44 4.56 -7.06
CA LYS A 35 10.63 5.97 -7.38
C LYS A 35 10.93 6.11 -8.87
N ILE A 36 10.10 6.88 -9.56
CA ILE A 36 10.30 7.26 -10.97
C ILE A 36 10.34 8.78 -11.09
N PRO A 37 10.93 9.37 -12.15
CA PRO A 37 11.00 10.82 -12.34
C PRO A 37 9.63 11.52 -12.25
N GLU A 38 8.58 10.87 -12.73
CA GLU A 38 7.19 11.36 -12.68
C GLU A 38 6.61 11.35 -11.26
N ARG A 39 7.21 10.57 -10.34
CA ARG A 39 6.77 10.36 -8.96
C ARG A 39 7.97 10.33 -8.01
N PRO A 40 8.64 11.49 -7.82
CA PRO A 40 9.89 11.56 -7.06
C PRO A 40 9.71 11.30 -5.56
N LYS A 41 8.47 11.17 -5.07
CA LYS A 41 8.18 10.84 -3.67
C LYS A 41 8.06 9.33 -3.40
N GLY A 42 8.02 8.50 -4.45
CA GLY A 42 7.80 7.05 -4.31
C GLY A 42 6.37 6.69 -3.87
N LEU A 43 6.13 5.40 -3.66
CA LEU A 43 4.88 4.85 -3.11
C LEU A 43 5.07 4.60 -1.60
N GLU A 44 4.05 4.93 -0.81
CA GLU A 44 4.00 4.62 0.62
C GLU A 44 3.19 3.35 0.85
N PHE A 45 3.76 2.39 1.54
CA PHE A 45 3.06 1.16 1.90
C PHE A 45 2.48 1.23 3.31
N ASP A 46 1.38 0.53 3.55
CA ASP A 46 0.82 0.41 4.91
C ASP A 46 1.81 -0.27 5.86
N ILE A 47 2.45 -1.36 5.38
CA ILE A 47 3.46 -2.11 6.10
C ILE A 47 4.56 -2.52 5.14
N TYR A 48 5.81 -2.27 5.52
CA TYR A 48 6.98 -2.70 4.77
C TYR A 48 7.94 -3.43 5.69
N TYR A 49 8.45 -4.57 5.24
CA TYR A 49 9.51 -5.30 5.91
C TYR A 49 10.71 -5.44 4.99
N SER A 50 11.64 -4.50 5.12
CA SER A 50 12.86 -4.43 4.29
C SER A 50 13.71 -5.69 4.37
N GLU A 51 13.90 -6.26 5.56
CA GLU A 51 14.71 -7.47 5.79
C GLU A 51 14.21 -8.68 5.00
N TYR A 52 12.90 -8.77 4.82
CA TYR A 52 12.26 -9.89 4.13
C TYR A 52 11.84 -9.53 2.70
N SER A 53 12.13 -8.31 2.24
CA SER A 53 11.75 -7.81 0.91
C SER A 53 10.27 -8.05 0.57
N PHE A 54 9.38 -7.81 1.53
CA PHE A 54 7.93 -7.87 1.33
C PHE A 54 7.21 -6.62 1.83
N VAL A 55 6.10 -6.32 1.15
CA VAL A 55 5.19 -5.21 1.45
C VAL A 55 3.78 -5.74 1.63
N ILE A 56 3.03 -5.08 2.50
CA ILE A 56 1.59 -5.31 2.66
C ILE A 56 0.89 -4.01 2.33
N GLU A 57 -0.08 -4.09 1.42
CA GLU A 57 -0.94 -2.99 1.05
C GLU A 57 -2.40 -3.34 1.38
N MET A 58 -3.06 -2.44 2.08
CA MET A 58 -4.43 -2.60 2.50
C MET A 58 -5.35 -1.99 1.45
N GLN A 59 -6.07 -2.85 0.75
CA GLN A 59 -7.11 -2.40 -0.17
C GLN A 59 -8.36 -2.02 0.62
N GLY A 60 -8.55 -0.72 0.76
CA GLY A 60 -9.83 -0.13 1.19
C GLY A 60 -10.74 0.19 0.01
N GLU A 61 -11.95 0.67 0.29
CA GLU A 61 -12.96 1.02 -0.72
C GLU A 61 -12.45 1.91 -1.88
N GLN A 62 -11.38 2.70 -1.65
CA GLN A 62 -10.74 3.53 -2.68
C GLN A 62 -10.14 2.74 -3.86
N HIS A 63 -9.81 1.46 -3.67
CA HIS A 63 -9.33 0.57 -4.74
C HIS A 63 -10.47 -0.07 -5.52
N GLU A 64 -11.67 -0.17 -4.95
CA GLU A 64 -12.81 -0.76 -5.66
C GLU A 64 -13.66 0.29 -6.36
N LYS A 65 -13.73 1.51 -5.80
CA LYS A 65 -14.67 2.55 -6.25
C LYS A 65 -14.02 3.93 -6.24
N PHE A 66 -14.44 4.74 -7.21
CA PHE A 66 -14.10 6.15 -7.24
C PHE A 66 -14.65 6.87 -5.99
N ASN A 67 -13.77 7.57 -5.29
CA ASN A 67 -14.06 8.40 -4.15
C ASN A 67 -13.46 9.80 -4.40
N LYS A 68 -14.30 10.84 -4.39
CA LYS A 68 -13.87 12.21 -4.66
C LYS A 68 -12.75 12.70 -3.75
N PHE A 69 -12.71 12.25 -2.49
CA PHE A 69 -11.67 12.62 -1.54
C PHE A 69 -10.32 12.01 -1.94
N PHE A 70 -10.26 10.68 -2.10
CA PHE A 70 -9.01 9.98 -2.43
C PHE A 70 -8.52 10.28 -3.86
N HIS A 71 -9.44 10.45 -4.81
CA HIS A 71 -9.10 10.69 -6.22
C HIS A 71 -9.11 12.18 -6.60
N ARG A 72 -9.18 13.08 -5.61
CA ARG A 72 -9.13 14.55 -5.78
C ARG A 72 -10.18 15.07 -6.77
N GLY A 73 -11.37 14.48 -6.75
CA GLY A 73 -12.47 14.81 -7.63
C GLY A 73 -12.28 14.41 -9.10
N ASN A 74 -11.20 13.72 -9.46
CA ASN A 74 -10.87 13.37 -10.85
C ASN A 74 -10.86 11.85 -11.05
N SER A 75 -11.83 11.33 -11.80
CA SER A 75 -11.97 9.89 -12.10
C SER A 75 -10.77 9.31 -12.86
N ASN A 76 -10.04 10.13 -13.61
CA ASN A 76 -8.81 9.67 -14.27
C ASN A 76 -7.72 9.29 -13.27
N ASN A 77 -7.75 9.85 -12.06
CA ASN A 77 -6.82 9.42 -11.01
C ASN A 77 -7.14 8.01 -10.51
N PHE A 78 -8.42 7.64 -10.44
CA PHE A 78 -8.84 6.28 -10.13
C PHE A 78 -8.41 5.29 -11.22
N ILE A 79 -8.62 5.62 -12.51
CA ILE A 79 -8.17 4.78 -13.63
C ILE A 79 -6.64 4.60 -13.60
N LYS A 80 -5.89 5.70 -13.37
CA LYS A 80 -4.43 5.63 -13.25
C LYS A 80 -3.95 4.80 -12.05
N GLN A 81 -4.71 4.81 -10.96
CA GLN A 81 -4.44 3.96 -9.80
C GLN A 81 -4.69 2.48 -10.15
N GLN A 82 -5.84 2.16 -10.77
CA GLN A 82 -6.18 0.79 -11.20
C GLN A 82 -5.21 0.17 -12.21
N VAL A 83 -4.58 0.97 -13.06
CA VAL A 83 -3.57 0.50 -14.02
C VAL A 83 -2.22 0.21 -13.34
N GLN A 84 -1.99 0.82 -12.19
CA GLN A 84 -0.73 0.70 -11.45
C GLN A 84 -0.75 -0.42 -10.42
N ASP A 85 -1.90 -0.63 -9.76
CA ASP A 85 -2.16 -1.75 -8.86
C ASP A 85 -2.11 -3.09 -9.62
#